data_AF-A0A5D3D7B2-F1
#
_entry.id   AF-A0A5D3D7B2-F1
#
_cell.length_a   1.000
_cell.length_b   1.000
_cell.length_c   1.000
_cell.angle_alpha   90.00
_cell.angle_beta   90.00
_cell.angle_gamma   90.00
#
_symmetry.space_group_name_H-M   'P 1'
#
loop_
_entity.id
_entity.type
_entity.pdbx_description
1 polymer ?
#
loop_
_entity_poly.entity_id
_entity_poly.type
_entity_poly.pdbx_seq_one_letter_code
_entity_poly.pdbx_strand_id
1 'polypeptide(L)'
;MFSMIAMDTEFPSFLRSTSRGAPKEHLYQDLKFNLNHLKILQLGLTLMDENEHVGLSWVFIFFDFDEQTDFSSPTSIQYLKNNKGNRITKRITFHGIYDVAYLLKLMMIKTMPKSMMEFAIVAQRHLGTVNDLKHMIHNCERLMNGELGLKRLAELLNVNDTIFNGGSDSLPIALVYAKIYEEDAQVFVGDY
;
A
#
# COMPACT_ATOMS: atom_id res chain seq x y z
N MET A 1 -12.81 22.17 0.17
CA MET A 1 -13.11 20.71 0.13
C MET A 1 -12.50 20.19 -1.17
N PHE A 2 -11.88 19.01 -1.17
CA PHE A 2 -11.37 18.44 -2.43
C PHE A 2 -12.54 17.85 -3.23
N SER A 3 -12.70 18.27 -4.48
CA SER A 3 -13.83 17.88 -5.36
C SER A 3 -13.38 17.20 -6.65
N MET A 4 -12.08 17.20 -6.93
CA MET A 4 -11.50 16.61 -8.14
C MET A 4 -10.40 15.60 -7.77
N ILE A 5 -10.25 14.57 -8.60
CA ILE A 5 -9.22 13.53 -8.46
C ILE A 5 -8.56 13.32 -9.82
N ALA A 6 -7.25 13.54 -9.90
CA ALA A 6 -6.41 13.04 -10.99
C ALA A 6 -5.93 11.63 -10.66
N MET A 7 -5.95 10.73 -11.66
CA MET A 7 -5.56 9.33 -11.48
C MET A 7 -4.59 8.89 -12.57
N ASP A 8 -3.66 8.01 -12.18
CA ASP A 8 -2.69 7.39 -13.08
C ASP A 8 -2.45 5.93 -12.70
N THR A 9 -2.12 5.08 -13.66
CA THR A 9 -1.88 3.65 -13.42
C THR A 9 -0.68 3.14 -14.19
N GLU A 10 0.18 2.40 -13.51
CA GLU A 10 1.31 1.70 -14.11
C GLU A 10 1.00 0.20 -14.23
N PHE A 11 1.30 -0.40 -15.37
CA PHE A 11 1.07 -1.82 -15.66
C PHE A 11 2.18 -2.34 -16.59
N PRO A 12 2.38 -3.66 -16.74
CA PRO A 12 3.54 -4.24 -17.42
C PRO A 12 3.44 -4.17 -18.96
N SER A 13 3.08 -3.00 -19.48
CA SER A 13 2.90 -2.63 -20.89
C SER A 13 1.93 -3.54 -21.64
N PHE A 14 1.68 -3.26 -22.91
CA PHE A 14 0.64 -3.94 -23.67
C PHE A 14 1.11 -5.28 -24.26
N LEU A 15 0.29 -6.33 -24.14
CA LEU A 15 0.50 -7.60 -24.86
C LEU A 15 -0.02 -7.51 -26.30
N ARG A 16 -1.11 -6.76 -26.50
CA ARG A 16 -1.67 -6.42 -27.81
C ARG A 16 -1.77 -4.92 -27.96
N SER A 17 -1.42 -4.42 -29.13
CA SER A 17 -1.51 -3.00 -29.44
C SER A 17 -2.29 -2.77 -30.72
N THR A 18 -3.13 -1.75 -30.70
CA THR A 18 -3.97 -1.37 -31.82
C THR A 18 -3.25 -0.33 -32.67
N SER A 19 -3.21 -0.53 -33.99
CA SER A 19 -2.60 0.41 -34.93
C SER A 19 -3.33 1.76 -34.94
N ARG A 20 -2.59 2.84 -35.19
CA ARG A 20 -3.18 4.18 -35.34
C ARG A 20 -4.16 4.18 -36.52
N GLY A 21 -5.41 4.59 -36.27
CA GLY A 21 -6.47 4.64 -37.29
C GLY A 21 -7.31 3.38 -37.42
N ALA A 22 -7.06 2.33 -36.62
CA ALA A 22 -7.94 1.17 -36.56
C ALA A 22 -9.32 1.52 -35.97
N PRO A 23 -10.37 0.72 -36.28
CA PRO A 23 -11.70 0.88 -35.68
C PRO A 23 -11.67 0.84 -34.14
N LYS A 24 -12.58 1.58 -33.50
CA LYS A 24 -12.67 1.65 -32.03
C LYS A 24 -12.98 0.28 -31.40
N GLU A 25 -13.66 -0.58 -32.14
CA GLU A 25 -14.00 -1.94 -31.72
C GLU A 25 -12.73 -2.78 -31.53
N HIS A 26 -11.74 -2.65 -32.41
CA HIS A 26 -10.45 -3.33 -32.24
C HIS A 26 -9.69 -2.79 -31.04
N LEU A 27 -9.71 -1.46 -30.84
CA LEU A 27 -9.12 -0.84 -29.65
C LEU A 27 -9.72 -1.41 -28.36
N TYR A 28 -11.05 -1.52 -28.29
CA TYR A 28 -11.72 -2.07 -27.12
C TYR A 28 -11.44 -3.58 -26.93
N GLN A 29 -11.35 -4.35 -28.02
CA GLN A 29 -10.98 -5.77 -27.95
C GLN A 29 -9.57 -5.97 -27.40
N ASP A 30 -8.59 -5.19 -27.86
CA ASP A 30 -7.21 -5.24 -27.35
C ASP A 30 -7.12 -4.74 -25.91
N LEU A 31 -7.84 -3.66 -25.56
CA LEU A 31 -7.95 -3.16 -24.18
C LEU A 31 -8.48 -4.26 -23.27
N LYS A 32 -9.62 -4.88 -23.62
CA LYS A 32 -10.22 -5.97 -22.85
C LYS A 32 -9.28 -7.17 -22.74
N PHE A 33 -8.58 -7.52 -23.83
CA PHE A 33 -7.59 -8.59 -23.80
C PHE A 33 -6.46 -8.26 -22.81
N ASN A 34 -5.84 -7.08 -22.90
CA ASN A 34 -4.77 -6.66 -22.00
C ASN A 34 -5.23 -6.63 -20.53
N LEU A 35 -6.39 -6.03 -20.24
CA LEU A 35 -6.94 -5.96 -18.88
C LEU A 35 -7.22 -7.34 -18.26
N ASN A 36 -7.59 -8.32 -19.08
CA ASN A 36 -7.85 -9.67 -18.58
C ASN A 36 -6.57 -10.49 -18.28
N HIS A 37 -5.41 -10.05 -18.77
CA HIS A 37 -4.15 -10.81 -18.67
C HIS A 37 -3.05 -10.07 -17.90
N LEU A 38 -3.16 -8.76 -17.70
CA LEU A 38 -2.17 -7.94 -17.03
C LEU A 38 -2.65 -7.51 -15.66
N LYS A 39 -1.73 -7.50 -14.70
CA LYS A 39 -1.95 -6.93 -13.36
C LYS A 39 -1.52 -5.48 -13.33
N ILE A 40 -2.27 -4.66 -12.60
CA ILE A 40 -1.83 -3.31 -12.24
C ILE A 40 -0.62 -3.39 -11.30
N LEU A 41 0.33 -2.48 -11.48
CA LEU A 41 1.53 -2.40 -10.64
C LEU A 41 1.43 -1.23 -9.67
N GLN A 42 0.92 -0.09 -10.13
CA GLN A 42 0.75 1.11 -9.31
C GLN A 42 -0.53 1.86 -9.67
N LEU A 43 -1.11 2.53 -8.68
CA LEU A 43 -2.20 3.51 -8.82
C LEU A 43 -1.77 4.81 -8.15
N GLY A 44 -1.64 5.88 -8.91
CA GLY A 44 -1.46 7.24 -8.43
C GLY A 44 -2.80 7.96 -8.31
N LEU A 45 -3.05 8.61 -7.18
CA LEU A 45 -4.22 9.47 -6.96
C LEU A 45 -3.77 10.83 -6.44
N THR A 46 -4.27 11.92 -7.01
CA THR A 46 -4.01 13.29 -6.55
C THR A 46 -5.31 14.06 -6.41
N LEU A 47 -5.54 14.65 -5.25
CA LEU A 47 -6.73 15.46 -4.98
C LEU A 47 -6.51 16.90 -5.44
N MET A 48 -7.56 17.52 -5.96
CA MET A 48 -7.59 18.94 -6.28
C MET A 48 -8.87 19.58 -5.73
N ASP A 49 -8.78 20.84 -5.32
CA ASP A 49 -9.95 21.64 -4.97
C ASP A 49 -10.62 22.25 -6.20
N GLU A 50 -11.77 22.88 -6.03
CA GLU A 50 -12.56 23.51 -7.09
C GLU A 50 -11.85 24.66 -7.83
N ASN A 51 -10.73 25.16 -7.30
CA ASN A 51 -9.89 26.19 -7.91
C ASN A 51 -8.64 25.59 -8.58
N GLU A 52 -8.61 24.28 -8.80
CA GLU A 52 -7.49 23.53 -9.40
C GLU A 52 -6.22 23.53 -8.54
N HIS A 53 -6.30 23.89 -7.25
CA HIS A 53 -5.15 23.75 -6.37
C HIS A 53 -4.90 22.28 -6.06
N VAL A 54 -3.66 21.86 -6.27
CA VAL A 54 -3.20 20.50 -5.98
C VAL A 54 -3.07 20.30 -4.48
N GLY A 55 -3.78 19.30 -3.97
CA GLY A 55 -3.73 18.85 -2.58
C GLY A 55 -2.77 17.68 -2.40
N LEU A 56 -3.25 16.63 -1.73
CA LEU A 56 -2.47 15.45 -1.41
C LEU A 56 -2.37 14.49 -2.61
N SER A 57 -1.21 13.84 -2.73
CA SER A 57 -0.94 12.79 -3.71
C SER A 57 -0.56 11.49 -3.00
N TRP A 58 -1.15 10.38 -3.43
CA TRP A 58 -0.84 9.03 -2.97
C TRP A 58 -0.46 8.13 -4.14
N VAL A 59 0.51 7.24 -3.90
CA VAL A 59 0.85 6.16 -4.81
C VAL A 59 0.64 4.83 -4.08
N PHE A 60 -0.27 4.03 -4.60
CA PHE A 60 -0.51 2.66 -4.15
C PHE A 60 0.31 1.72 -5.03
N ILE A 61 1.18 0.92 -4.43
CA ILE A 61 1.97 -0.09 -5.13
C ILE A 61 1.40 -1.48 -4.81
N PHE A 62 1.15 -2.28 -5.84
CA PHE A 62 0.64 -3.64 -5.76
C PHE A 62 1.79 -4.65 -5.90
N PHE A 63 1.75 -5.76 -5.14
CA PHE A 63 2.85 -6.74 -5.07
C PHE A 63 2.43 -8.15 -5.51
N ASP A 64 1.24 -8.31 -6.07
CA ASP A 64 0.76 -9.60 -6.57
C ASP A 64 1.37 -9.98 -7.92
N PHE A 65 2.20 -9.12 -8.53
CA PHE A 65 2.93 -9.40 -9.76
C PHE A 65 4.16 -10.30 -9.50
N ASP A 66 4.18 -11.46 -10.16
CA ASP A 66 5.28 -12.41 -10.18
C ASP A 66 5.81 -12.55 -11.62
N GLU A 67 7.07 -12.17 -11.81
CA GLU A 67 7.75 -12.22 -13.12
C GLU A 67 7.76 -13.64 -13.74
N GLN A 68 7.75 -14.69 -12.92
CA GLN A 68 7.81 -16.07 -13.39
C GLN A 68 6.46 -16.61 -13.85
N THR A 69 5.37 -16.11 -13.25
CA THR A 69 4.03 -16.69 -13.47
C THR A 69 3.05 -15.75 -14.18
N ASP A 70 3.29 -14.43 -14.14
CA ASP A 70 2.39 -13.44 -14.72
C ASP A 70 2.81 -12.97 -16.11
N PHE A 71 1.82 -12.66 -16.94
CA PHE A 71 2.08 -12.12 -18.27
C PHE A 71 2.68 -10.71 -18.18
N SER A 72 3.71 -10.46 -18.97
CA SER A 72 4.33 -9.15 -19.14
C SER A 72 5.07 -9.09 -20.48
N SER A 73 5.31 -7.87 -20.99
CA SER A 73 6.21 -7.71 -22.12
C SER A 73 7.68 -7.71 -21.67
N PRO A 74 8.63 -8.16 -22.52
CA PRO A 74 10.06 -8.15 -22.18
C PRO A 74 10.61 -6.77 -21.77
N THR A 75 10.11 -5.70 -22.40
CA THR A 75 10.49 -4.32 -22.08
C THR A 75 10.02 -3.89 -20.70
N SER A 76 8.84 -4.36 -20.27
CA SER A 76 8.29 -4.08 -18.93
C SER A 76 9.06 -4.77 -17.82
N ILE A 77 9.50 -6.01 -18.04
CA ILE A 77 10.35 -6.72 -17.08
C ILE A 77 11.64 -5.92 -16.82
N GLN A 78 12.23 -5.36 -17.88
CA GLN A 78 13.44 -4.56 -17.74
C GLN A 78 13.18 -3.23 -17.03
N TYR A 79 12.06 -2.56 -17.31
CA TYR A 79 11.63 -1.37 -16.59
C TYR A 79 11.38 -1.66 -15.09
N LEU A 80 10.66 -2.73 -14.78
CA LEU A 80 10.41 -3.17 -13.40
C LEU A 80 11.71 -3.49 -12.66
N LYS A 81 12.66 -4.17 -13.32
CA LYS A 81 13.98 -4.49 -12.76
C LYS A 81 14.78 -3.23 -12.45
N ASN A 82 14.74 -2.24 -13.33
CA ASN A 82 15.45 -0.97 -13.15
C ASN A 82 14.80 -0.09 -12.06
N ASN A 83 13.48 -0.19 -11.88
CA ASN A 83 12.73 0.56 -10.86
C ASN A 83 12.48 -0.21 -9.55
N LYS A 84 13.18 -1.33 -9.32
CA LYS A 84 13.09 -2.11 -8.07
C LYS A 84 13.41 -1.29 -6.80
N GLY A 85 14.08 -0.14 -6.93
CA GLY A 85 14.35 0.80 -5.83
C GLY A 85 13.11 1.47 -5.23
N ASN A 86 11.96 1.46 -5.92
CA ASN A 86 10.72 2.07 -5.44
C ASN A 86 9.77 1.07 -4.74
N ARG A 87 10.26 -0.12 -4.35
CA ARG A 87 9.42 -1.13 -3.68
C ARG A 87 9.24 -0.77 -2.20
N ILE A 88 8.00 -0.58 -1.76
CA ILE A 88 7.65 -0.51 -0.34
C ILE A 88 7.88 -1.90 0.29
N THR A 89 8.96 -2.04 1.05
CA THR A 89 9.36 -3.31 1.69
C THR A 89 8.79 -3.48 3.10
N LYS A 90 8.37 -2.38 3.74
CA LYS A 90 7.86 -2.36 5.11
C LYS A 90 6.57 -1.55 5.19
N ARG A 91 5.56 -2.11 5.85
CA ARG A 91 4.29 -1.45 6.18
C ARG A 91 4.09 -1.46 7.68
N ILE A 92 3.52 -0.38 8.21
CA ILE A 92 3.22 -0.23 9.63
C ILE A 92 1.71 -0.06 9.78
N THR A 93 1.11 -0.85 10.67
CA THR A 93 -0.29 -0.74 11.07
C THR A 93 -0.38 -0.52 12.58
N PHE A 94 -1.58 -0.30 13.11
CA PHE A 94 -1.83 -0.24 14.56
C PHE A 94 -3.13 -0.98 14.87
N HIS A 95 -3.05 -2.16 15.49
CA HIS A 95 -4.19 -3.09 15.57
C HIS A 95 -4.83 -3.42 14.19
N GLY A 96 -4.03 -3.44 13.13
CA GLY A 96 -4.51 -3.34 11.75
C GLY A 96 -4.75 -4.65 11.03
N ILE A 97 -4.97 -5.78 11.72
CA ILE A 97 -5.24 -7.06 11.07
C ILE A 97 -6.43 -6.99 10.10
N TYR A 98 -7.46 -6.20 10.45
CA TYR A 98 -8.61 -5.98 9.57
C TYR A 98 -8.26 -5.07 8.39
N ASP A 99 -7.42 -4.04 8.58
CA ASP A 99 -6.97 -3.17 7.48
C ASP A 99 -6.20 -3.99 6.43
N VAL A 100 -5.31 -4.86 6.90
CA VAL A 100 -4.57 -5.82 6.06
C VAL A 100 -5.54 -6.77 5.35
N ALA A 101 -6.52 -7.32 6.07
CA ALA A 101 -7.49 -8.24 5.48
C ALA A 101 -8.38 -7.59 4.42
N TYR A 102 -8.83 -6.35 4.63
CA TYR A 102 -9.60 -5.60 3.64
C TYR A 102 -8.75 -5.22 2.42
N LEU A 103 -7.49 -4.83 2.62
CA LEU A 103 -6.57 -4.57 1.52
C LEU A 103 -6.33 -5.83 0.68
N LEU A 104 -6.10 -6.97 1.33
CA LEU A 104 -6.00 -8.26 0.63
C LEU A 104 -7.29 -8.63 -0.09
N LYS A 105 -8.46 -8.39 0.51
CA LYS A 105 -9.75 -8.62 -0.13
C LYS A 105 -9.97 -7.75 -1.38
N LEU A 106 -9.44 -6.53 -1.39
CA LEU A 106 -9.48 -5.65 -2.57
C LEU A 106 -8.53 -6.15 -3.68
N MET A 107 -7.34 -6.61 -3.30
CA MET A 107 -6.32 -7.10 -4.24
C MET A 107 -6.65 -8.50 -4.78
N MET A 108 -7.21 -9.37 -3.94
CA MET A 108 -7.55 -10.75 -4.26
C MET A 108 -9.04 -10.81 -4.61
N ILE A 109 -9.35 -10.85 -5.90
CA ILE A 109 -10.70 -11.14 -6.42
C ILE A 109 -11.01 -12.65 -6.23
N LYS A 110 -10.79 -13.21 -5.02
CA LYS A 110 -10.98 -14.63 -4.65
C LYS A 110 -11.38 -14.77 -3.18
N THR A 111 -11.75 -15.99 -2.78
CA THR A 111 -12.06 -16.37 -1.39
C THR A 111 -10.88 -16.09 -0.44
N MET A 112 -11.18 -15.60 0.77
CA MET A 112 -10.17 -15.38 1.80
C MET A 112 -9.47 -16.69 2.23
N PRO A 113 -8.20 -16.62 2.67
CA PRO A 113 -7.48 -17.74 3.26
C PRO A 113 -8.27 -18.44 4.38
N LYS A 114 -8.15 -19.76 4.48
CA LYS A 114 -8.95 -20.58 5.42
C LYS A 114 -8.34 -20.67 6.81
N SER A 115 -7.10 -20.21 6.98
CA SER A 115 -6.38 -20.23 8.26
C SER A 115 -5.51 -18.99 8.43
N MET A 116 -5.13 -18.68 9.67
CA MET A 116 -4.26 -17.55 9.98
C MET A 116 -2.85 -17.71 9.37
N MET A 117 -2.33 -18.93 9.32
CA MET A 117 -1.04 -19.22 8.69
C MET A 117 -1.08 -18.95 7.18
N GLU A 118 -2.12 -19.42 6.50
CA GLU A 118 -2.31 -19.14 5.08
C GLU A 118 -2.51 -17.63 4.84
N PHE A 119 -3.26 -16.95 5.71
CA PHE A 119 -3.41 -15.50 5.68
C PHE A 119 -2.06 -14.78 5.81
N ALA A 120 -1.21 -15.17 6.76
CA ALA A 120 0.10 -14.57 6.93
C ALA A 120 1.01 -14.75 5.70
N ILE A 121 1.03 -15.96 5.12
CA ILE A 121 1.81 -16.25 3.89
C ILE A 121 1.31 -15.40 2.72
N VAL A 122 -0.01 -15.32 2.54
CA VAL A 122 -0.64 -14.52 1.49
C VAL A 122 -0.37 -13.03 1.72
N ALA A 123 -0.54 -12.53 2.95
CA ALA A 123 -0.23 -11.16 3.33
C ALA A 123 1.22 -10.81 3.03
N GLN A 124 2.17 -11.66 3.45
CA GLN A 124 3.59 -11.43 3.20
C GLN A 124 3.92 -11.39 1.70
N ARG A 125 3.31 -12.29 0.90
CA ARG A 125 3.49 -12.30 -0.55
C ARG A 125 2.96 -11.03 -1.21
N HIS A 126 1.78 -10.58 -0.82
CA HIS A 126 1.07 -9.47 -1.48
C HIS A 126 1.33 -8.09 -0.88
N LEU A 127 1.88 -8.00 0.33
CA LEU A 127 2.08 -6.74 1.06
C LEU A 127 3.50 -6.60 1.64
N GLY A 128 4.38 -7.58 1.44
CA GLY A 128 5.71 -7.59 2.05
C GLY A 128 5.65 -7.70 3.57
N THR A 129 6.63 -7.12 4.27
CA THR A 129 6.65 -7.13 5.74
C THR A 129 5.63 -6.14 6.28
N VAL A 130 4.62 -6.65 6.99
CA VAL A 130 3.64 -5.83 7.72
C VAL A 130 3.91 -5.97 9.21
N ASN A 131 4.20 -4.85 9.87
CA ASN A 131 4.40 -4.83 11.31
C ASN A 131 3.26 -4.07 11.97
N ASP A 132 2.71 -4.65 13.02
CA ASP A 132 1.73 -3.96 13.83
C ASP A 132 2.43 -3.21 14.96
N LEU A 133 2.40 -1.88 14.92
CA LEU A 133 3.10 -1.02 15.87
C LEU A 133 2.70 -1.30 17.31
N LYS A 134 1.41 -1.61 17.56
CA LYS A 134 0.95 -1.92 18.92
C LYS A 134 1.53 -3.25 19.41
N HIS A 135 1.65 -4.23 18.51
CA HIS A 135 2.41 -5.44 18.82
C HIS A 135 3.90 -5.12 19.01
N MET A 136 4.54 -4.32 18.15
CA MET A 136 5.98 -4.04 18.24
C MET A 136 6.42 -3.41 19.56
N ILE A 137 5.53 -2.73 20.26
CA ILE A 137 5.83 -2.05 21.53
C ILE A 137 5.37 -2.84 22.76
N HIS A 138 4.92 -4.09 22.59
CA HIS A 138 4.28 -4.88 23.66
C HIS A 138 5.20 -5.17 24.85
N ASN A 139 6.52 -5.23 24.64
CA ASN A 139 7.51 -5.43 25.69
C ASN A 139 8.19 -4.14 26.17
N CYS A 140 7.65 -2.97 25.78
CA CYS A 140 8.20 -1.67 26.17
C CYS A 140 7.37 -1.07 27.31
N GLU A 141 7.84 -1.23 28.56
CA GLU A 141 7.17 -0.70 29.75
C GLU A 141 6.94 0.81 29.68
N ARG A 142 7.91 1.57 29.14
CA ARG A 142 7.80 3.02 28.90
C ARG A 142 6.60 3.37 28.01
N LEU A 143 6.27 2.50 27.06
CA LEU A 143 5.13 2.63 26.14
C LEU A 143 3.92 1.83 26.64
N MET A 144 3.86 1.58 27.96
CA MET A 144 2.77 0.89 28.64
C MET A 144 2.49 -0.51 28.06
N ASN A 145 3.53 -1.21 27.61
CA ASN A 145 3.44 -2.56 27.03
C ASN A 145 2.44 -2.63 25.87
N GLY A 146 2.29 -1.53 25.12
CA GLY A 146 1.35 -1.44 24.01
C GLY A 146 -0.11 -1.39 24.39
N GLU A 147 -0.51 -1.24 25.65
CA GLU A 147 -1.93 -1.24 26.06
C GLU A 147 -2.67 0.06 25.66
N LEU A 148 -1.95 1.12 25.33
CA LEU A 148 -2.55 2.40 24.93
C LEU A 148 -3.19 2.33 23.55
N GLY A 149 -4.27 3.09 23.37
CA GLY A 149 -4.79 3.42 22.04
C GLY A 149 -3.90 4.46 21.35
N LEU A 150 -3.95 4.53 20.01
CA LEU A 150 -3.05 5.36 19.19
C LEU A 150 -3.00 6.83 19.62
N LYS A 151 -4.14 7.44 19.94
CA LYS A 151 -4.20 8.84 20.40
C LYS A 151 -3.46 9.05 21.72
N ARG A 152 -3.70 8.19 22.72
CA ARG A 152 -3.00 8.25 24.02
C ARG A 152 -1.50 7.98 23.88
N LEU A 153 -1.13 7.09 22.96
CA LEU A 153 0.27 6.82 22.65
C LEU A 153 0.95 8.03 22.00
N ALA A 154 0.26 8.73 21.11
CA ALA A 154 0.75 9.97 20.51
C ALA A 154 0.89 11.10 21.55
N GLU A 155 -0.10 11.26 22.43
CA GLU A 155 -0.04 12.21 23.56
C GLU A 155 1.19 11.91 24.44
N LEU A 156 1.43 10.64 24.79
CA LEU A 156 2.61 10.21 25.57
C LEU A 156 3.93 10.58 24.91
N LEU A 157 3.99 10.54 23.57
CA LEU A 157 5.18 10.82 22.77
C LEU A 157 5.27 12.27 22.28
N ASN A 158 4.37 13.15 22.75
CA ASN A 158 4.24 14.55 22.34
C ASN A 158 4.12 14.71 20.80
N VAL A 159 3.41 13.80 20.13
CA VAL A 159 3.05 13.92 18.71
C VAL A 159 1.78 14.76 18.61
N ASN A 160 1.80 15.81 17.77
CA ASN A 160 0.76 16.84 17.73
C ASN A 160 -0.66 16.29 17.46
N ASP A 161 -1.60 16.61 18.35
CA ASP A 161 -2.99 16.16 18.32
C ASP A 161 -3.80 16.68 17.13
N THR A 162 -3.41 17.81 16.51
CA THR A 162 -4.13 18.35 15.34
C THR A 162 -4.10 17.41 14.13
N ILE A 163 -3.20 16.43 14.15
CA ILE A 163 -2.99 15.44 13.09
C ILE A 163 -4.10 14.38 13.07
N PHE A 164 -4.75 14.10 14.21
CA PHE A 164 -5.84 13.13 14.32
C PHE A 164 -7.19 13.64 13.81
N ASN A 165 -7.28 14.92 13.43
CA ASN A 165 -8.52 15.51 12.90
C ASN A 165 -8.67 15.31 11.37
N GLY A 166 -7.64 14.79 10.70
CA GLY A 166 -7.77 14.27 9.34
C GLY A 166 -8.42 12.90 9.39
N GLY A 167 -9.38 12.59 8.53
CA GLY A 167 -10.16 11.34 8.55
C GLY A 167 -9.37 10.04 8.29
N SER A 168 -8.06 9.99 8.52
CA SER A 168 -7.20 8.82 8.39
C SER A 168 -6.20 8.72 9.54
N ASP A 169 -6.13 7.55 10.18
CA ASP A 169 -5.13 7.26 11.23
C ASP A 169 -3.74 6.92 10.66
N SER A 170 -3.58 6.82 9.34
CA SER A 170 -2.30 6.42 8.72
C SER A 170 -1.15 7.40 9.01
N LEU A 171 -1.42 8.70 9.03
CA LEU A 171 -0.41 9.72 9.32
C LEU A 171 0.01 9.70 10.80
N PRO A 172 -0.91 9.70 11.79
CA PRO A 172 -0.52 9.50 13.18
C PRO A 172 0.26 8.20 13.44
N ILE A 173 -0.12 7.07 12.84
CA ILE A 173 0.63 5.81 12.96
C ILE A 173 2.09 6.01 12.50
N ALA A 174 2.29 6.64 11.34
CA ALA A 174 3.62 6.87 10.79
C ALA A 174 4.48 7.80 11.67
N LEU A 175 3.89 8.86 12.22
CA LEU A 175 4.60 9.80 13.08
C LEU A 175 4.96 9.20 14.44
N VAL A 176 4.04 8.46 15.06
CA VAL A 176 4.32 7.72 16.30
C VAL A 176 5.44 6.70 16.06
N TYR A 177 5.37 5.94 14.97
CA TYR A 177 6.42 4.99 14.59
C TYR A 177 7.78 5.68 14.46
N ALA A 178 7.85 6.79 13.71
CA ALA A 178 9.08 7.54 13.50
C ALA A 178 9.64 8.10 14.82
N LYS A 179 8.77 8.60 15.69
CA LYS A 179 9.14 9.14 17.00
C LYS A 179 9.74 8.08 17.92
N ILE A 180 9.15 6.89 17.97
CA ILE A 180 9.70 5.76 18.73
C ILE A 180 11.05 5.35 18.15
N TYR A 181 11.17 5.29 16.81
CA TYR A 181 12.42 4.92 16.14
C TYR A 181 13.56 5.90 16.45
N GLU A 182 13.25 7.20 16.49
CA GLU A 182 14.22 8.25 16.83
C GLU A 182 14.68 8.18 18.29
N GLU A 183 13.75 7.98 19.22
CA GLU A 183 14.04 7.96 20.66
C GLU A 183 14.66 6.65 21.13
N ASP A 184 14.24 5.52 20.57
CA ASP A 184 14.60 4.19 21.04
C ASP A 184 14.37 3.11 19.98
N ALA A 185 15.25 3.04 18.98
CA ALA A 185 15.19 2.01 17.95
C ALA A 185 15.30 0.57 18.50
N GLN A 186 15.81 0.37 19.72
CA GLN A 186 15.95 -0.97 20.33
C GLN A 186 14.59 -1.59 20.66
N VAL A 187 13.53 -0.79 20.80
CA VAL A 187 12.15 -1.27 20.93
C VAL A 187 11.78 -2.20 19.77
N PHE A 188 12.37 -2.01 18.59
CA PHE A 188 12.10 -2.81 17.40
C PHE A 188 13.09 -3.97 17.18
N VAL A 189 14.06 -4.15 18.07
CA VAL A 189 15.09 -5.19 17.97
C VAL A 189 14.65 -6.38 18.84
N GLY A 190 13.87 -7.29 18.26
CA GLY A 190 13.40 -8.49 18.97
C GLY A 190 12.22 -9.23 18.33
N ASP A 191 11.45 -8.58 17.46
CA ASP A 191 10.19 -9.11 16.91
C ASP A 191 10.34 -9.59 15.44
N TYR A 192 11.28 -10.51 15.17
CA TYR A 192 11.40 -11.19 13.87
C TYR A 192 11.03 -12.67 13.95
#